data_AF-A0A9E0YDR7-F1
#
_entry.id   AF-A0A9E0YDR7-F1
#
_cell.length_a   1.000
_cell.length_b   1.000
_cell.length_c   1.000
_cell.angle_alpha   90.00
_cell.angle_beta   90.00
_cell.angle_gamma   90.00
#
_symmetry.space_group_name_H-M   'P 1'
#
loop_
_entity.id
_entity.type
_entity.pdbx_description
1 polymer ?
#
loop_
_entity_poly.entity_id
_entity_poly.type
_entity_poly.pdbx_seq_one_letter_code
_entity_poly.pdbx_strand_id
1 'polypeptide(L)' 'MSVNVKEFKEVREKLGLTQKEMAQLLGGQVQTVKNIEVGHRKPGKLAIKLLRYLVSIPKSKAAGLIEELNRHEPD' A
#
# COMPACT_ATOMS: atom_id res chain seq x y z
N MET A 1 5.36 -4.71 -16.28
CA MET A 1 5.73 -5.23 -14.94
C MET A 1 4.48 -5.52 -14.14
N SER A 2 4.13 -6.80 -13.98
CA SER A 2 3.00 -7.25 -13.15
C SER A 2 3.43 -7.28 -11.69
N VAL A 3 2.68 -6.63 -10.80
CA VAL A 3 2.88 -6.81 -9.35
C VAL A 3 2.52 -8.24 -9.00
N ASN A 4 3.54 -9.07 -8.82
CA ASN A 4 3.40 -10.40 -8.22
C ASN A 4 3.09 -10.19 -6.73
N VAL A 5 2.33 -11.09 -6.10
CA VAL A 5 1.92 -11.05 -4.68
C VAL A 5 3.09 -10.73 -3.73
N LYS A 6 4.30 -11.22 -4.05
CA LYS A 6 5.54 -10.85 -3.33
C LYS A 6 5.83 -9.35 -3.31
N GLU A 7 5.64 -8.66 -4.44
CA GLU A 7 5.90 -7.22 -4.56
C GLU A 7 4.98 -6.41 -3.63
N PHE A 8 3.74 -6.86 -3.35
CA PHE A 8 2.83 -6.12 -2.47
C PHE A 8 3.30 -6.11 -1.01
N LYS A 9 3.66 -7.28 -0.46
CA LYS A 9 4.18 -7.40 0.90
C LYS A 9 5.53 -6.71 1.05
N GLU A 10 6.44 -6.90 0.09
CA GLU A 10 7.76 -6.25 0.09
C GLU A 10 7.65 -4.73 0.04
N VAL A 11 6.73 -4.19 -0.76
CA VAL A 11 6.48 -2.74 -0.80
C VAL A 11 5.97 -2.24 0.54
N ARG A 12 5.02 -2.94 1.17
CA ARG A 12 4.53 -2.59 2.51
C ARG A 12 5.66 -2.50 3.53
N GLU A 13 6.52 -3.52 3.56
CA GLU A 13 7.65 -3.60 4.49
C GLU A 13 8.71 -2.52 4.20
N LYS A 14 8.99 -2.21 2.92
CA LYS A 14 9.89 -1.10 2.53
C LYS A 14 9.37 0.27 2.98
N LEU A 15 8.06 0.46 2.95
CA LEU A 15 7.40 1.68 3.45
C LEU A 15 7.33 1.71 4.99
N GLY A 16 7.64 0.60 5.68
CA GLY A 16 7.58 0.51 7.13
C GLY A 16 6.17 0.43 7.69
N LEU A 17 5.19 -0.01 6.89
CA LEU A 17 3.78 -0.02 7.25
C LEU A 17 3.36 -1.38 7.81
N THR A 18 2.47 -1.36 8.80
CA THR A 18 1.66 -2.50 9.22
C THR A 18 0.58 -2.83 8.17
N GLN A 19 -0.02 -4.02 8.26
CA GLN A 19 -1.17 -4.36 7.41
C GLN A 19 -2.35 -3.39 7.63
N LYS A 20 -2.51 -2.86 8.85
CA LYS A 20 -3.54 -1.87 9.20
C LYS A 20 -3.29 -0.53 8.50
N GLU A 21 -2.08 0.01 8.61
CA GLU A 21 -1.73 1.28 7.97
C GLU A 21 -1.77 1.19 6.44
N MET A 22 -1.38 0.03 5.87
CA MET A 22 -1.55 -0.18 4.44
C MET A 22 -3.02 -0.28 4.03
N ALA A 23 -3.89 -0.84 4.87
CA ALA A 23 -5.32 -0.87 4.60
C ALA A 23 -5.90 0.54 4.61
N GLN A 24 -5.52 1.35 5.61
CA GLN A 24 -5.88 2.76 5.74
C GLN A 24 -5.45 3.57 4.50
N LEU A 25 -4.18 3.49 4.13
CA LEU A 25 -3.62 4.15 2.94
C LEU A 25 -4.37 3.81 1.65
N LEU A 26 -4.88 2.58 1.54
CA LEU A 26 -5.57 2.10 0.35
C LEU A 26 -7.10 2.22 0.43
N GLY A 27 -7.65 2.81 1.51
CA GLY A 27 -9.09 2.92 1.74
C GLY A 27 -9.78 1.55 1.80
N GLY A 28 -9.14 0.56 2.42
CA GLY A 28 -9.59 -0.83 2.44
C GLY A 28 -9.57 -1.47 3.82
N GLN A 29 -9.99 -2.73 3.89
CA GLN A 29 -9.97 -3.50 5.13
C GLN A 29 -8.66 -4.28 5.30
N VAL A 30 -8.22 -4.47 6.55
CA VAL A 30 -7.02 -5.29 6.87
C VAL A 30 -7.11 -6.69 6.27
N GLN A 31 -8.30 -7.29 6.26
CA GLN A 31 -8.53 -8.60 5.63
C GLN A 31 -8.26 -8.58 4.12
N THR A 32 -8.49 -7.45 3.44
CA THR A 32 -8.17 -7.31 2.02
C THR A 32 -6.66 -7.32 1.80
N VAL A 33 -5.90 -6.60 2.63
CA VAL A 33 -4.43 -6.62 2.62
C VAL A 33 -3.90 -8.03 2.86
N LYS A 34 -4.40 -8.71 3.91
CA LYS A 34 -4.03 -10.11 4.20
C LYS A 34 -4.32 -11.04 3.02
N ASN A 35 -5.51 -10.97 2.44
CA ASN A 35 -5.91 -11.79 1.29
C ASN A 35 -5.03 -11.52 0.06
N ILE A 36 -4.58 -10.27 -0.14
CA ILE A 36 -3.63 -9.94 -1.20
C ILE A 36 -2.27 -10.59 -0.93
N GLU A 37 -1.73 -10.44 0.28
CA GLU A 37 -0.39 -10.94 0.63
C GLU A 37 -0.26 -12.47 0.59
N VAL A 38 -1.36 -13.20 0.80
CA VAL A 38 -1.38 -14.67 0.70
C VAL A 38 -1.86 -15.19 -0.67
N GLY A 39 -2.15 -14.28 -1.61
CA GLY A 39 -2.51 -14.63 -3.00
C GLY A 39 -3.98 -15.01 -3.22
N HIS A 40 -4.85 -14.89 -2.23
CA HIS A 40 -6.29 -15.08 -2.39
C HIS A 40 -6.98 -13.94 -3.16
N ARG A 41 -6.32 -12.77 -3.29
CA ARG A 41 -6.83 -11.62 -4.03
C ARG A 41 -5.69 -10.92 -4.77
N LYS A 42 -6.00 -10.32 -5.94
CA LYS A 42 -5.06 -9.43 -6.64
C LYS A 42 -5.25 -7.97 -6.18
N PRO A 43 -4.16 -7.20 -6.02
CA PRO A 43 -4.28 -5.77 -5.73
C PRO A 43 -4.86 -5.03 -6.95
N GLY A 44 -5.61 -3.96 -6.69
CA GLY A 44 -6.16 -3.12 -7.75
C GLY A 44 -5.05 -2.38 -8.54
N LYS A 45 -5.31 -2.07 -9.80
CA LYS A 45 -4.33 -1.37 -10.67
C LYS A 45 -3.91 0.00 -10.13
N LEU A 46 -4.82 0.73 -9.48
CA LEU A 46 -4.52 2.02 -8.86
C LEU A 46 -3.60 1.86 -7.64
N ALA A 47 -3.93 0.93 -6.73
CA ALA A 47 -3.08 0.60 -5.59
C ALA A 47 -1.66 0.23 -6.03
N ILE A 48 -1.54 -0.61 -7.07
CA ILE A 48 -0.24 -0.96 -7.67
C ILE A 48 0.55 0.29 -8.11
N LYS A 49 -0.09 1.21 -8.85
CA LYS A 49 0.57 2.43 -9.34
C LYS A 49 1.01 3.34 -8.18
N LEU A 50 0.14 3.53 -7.19
CA LEU A 50 0.43 4.33 -6.00
C LEU A 50 1.61 3.75 -5.22
N LEU A 51 1.57 2.45 -4.91
CA LEU A 51 2.61 1.77 -4.14
C LEU A 51 3.97 1.82 -4.84
N ARG A 52 4.00 1.64 -6.18
CA ARG A 52 5.23 1.79 -6.98
C ARG A 52 5.77 3.21 -6.96
N TYR A 53 4.89 4.20 -7.05
CA TYR A 53 5.31 5.59 -6.96
C TYR A 53 5.92 5.89 -5.58
N LEU A 54 5.27 5.46 -4.49
CA LEU A 54 5.75 5.67 -3.13
C LEU A 54 7.14 5.06 -2.88
N VAL A 55 7.43 3.87 -3.42
CA VAL A 55 8.77 3.26 -3.28
C VAL A 55 9.81 3.84 -4.24
N SER A 56 9.41 4.61 -5.25
CA SER A 56 10.33 5.24 -6.20
C SER A 56 10.88 6.59 -5.72
N ILE A 57 10.30 7.15 -4.67
CA ILE A 57 10.67 8.46 -4.11
C ILE A 57 11.39 8.30 -2.77
N PRO A 58 12.15 9.32 -2.30
CA PRO A 58 12.80 9.28 -0.99
C PRO A 58 11.81 8.98 0.15
N LYS A 59 12.25 8.19 1.14
CA LYS A 59 11.41 7.75 2.27
C LYS A 59 10.72 8.90 3.00
N SER A 60 11.38 10.05 3.16
CA SER A 60 10.80 11.26 3.77
C SER A 60 9.64 11.82 2.95
N LYS A 61 9.74 11.84 1.61
CA LYS A 61 8.67 12.29 0.72
C LYS A 61 7.50 11.29 0.70
N ALA A 62 7.80 9.99 0.71
CA ALA A 62 6.77 8.95 0.79
C ALA A 62 5.97 9.08 2.10
N ALA A 63 6.65 9.26 3.23
CA ALA A 63 6.00 9.45 4.54
C ALA A 63 5.08 10.68 4.54
N GLY A 64 5.55 11.83 4.07
CA GLY A 64 4.73 13.03 3.99
C GLY A 64 3.51 12.90 3.07
N LEU A 65 3.63 12.15 1.97
CA LEU A 65 2.49 11.88 1.08
C LEU A 65 1.49 10.90 1.71
N ILE A 66 1.95 9.86 2.41
CA ILE A 66 1.07 8.94 3.14
C ILE A 66 0.27 9.70 4.20
N GLU A 67 0.92 10.60 4.93
CA GLU A 67 0.27 11.45 5.93
C GLU A 67 -0.79 12.37 5.29
N GLU A 68 -0.47 13.01 4.16
CA GLU A 68 -1.43 13.83 3.41
C GLU A 68 -2.62 13.01 2.91
N LEU A 69 -2.40 11.82 2.35
CA LEU A 69 -3.50 10.97 1.88
C LEU A 69 -4.42 10.55 3.03
N ASN A 70 -3.85 10.17 4.18
CA ASN A 70 -4.61 9.76 5.35
C ASN A 70 -5.42 10.93 5.97
N ARG A 71 -5.04 12.19 5.74
CA ARG A 71 -5.86 13.36 6.15
C ARG A 71 -7.19 13.45 5.43
N HIS A 72 -7.30 12.88 4.24
CA HIS A 72 -8.52 12.88 3.42
C HIS A 72 -9.24 11.52 3.46
N GLU A 73 -8.99 10.72 4.50
CA GLU A 73 -9.73 9.47 4.67
C GLU A 73 -11.22 9.82 4.92
N PRO A 74 -12.13 9.30 4.09
CA PRO A 74 -13.56 9.60 4.24
C PRO A 74 -14.09 9.00 5.56
N ASP A 75 -15.02 9.73 6.18
CA ASP A 75 -15.78 9.27 7.36
C ASP A 75 -16.57 7.98 7.10
#